data_AF-A0A518B333-F1
#
_entry.id   AF-A0A518B333-F1
#
_cell.length_a   1.000
_cell.length_b   1.000
_cell.length_c   1.000
_cell.angle_alpha   90.00
_cell.angle_beta   90.00
_cell.angle_gamma   90.00
#
_symmetry.space_group_name_H-M   'P 1'
#
loop_
_entity.id
_entity.type
_entity.pdbx_description
1 polymer ?
#
loop_
_entity_poly.entity_id
_entity_poly.type
_entity_poly.pdbx_seq_one_letter_code
_entity_poly.pdbx_strand_id
1 'polypeptide(L)'
;MIRHTELLSEILEPVGRCLTVEAARELLAVRAPESVQERMREFAMKSTAGTLTDDERAEYDSLVSAGNVVAILQAKARRLLSQSSEA
;
A
#
# COMPACT_ATOMS: atom_id res chain seq x y z
N MET A 1 12.02 -16.28 -4.02
CA MET A 1 11.83 -15.02 -3.28
C MET A 1 10.34 -14.83 -3.09
N ILE A 2 9.77 -15.26 -1.95
CA ILE A 2 8.38 -14.94 -1.64
C ILE A 2 8.34 -13.41 -1.54
N ARG A 3 7.61 -12.74 -2.45
CA ARG A 3 7.41 -11.29 -2.36
C ARG A 3 6.66 -11.06 -1.06
N HIS A 4 7.21 -10.26 -0.13
CA HIS A 4 6.59 -9.94 1.18
C HIS A 4 5.11 -9.55 1.09
N THR A 5 4.69 -9.04 -0.07
CA THR A 5 3.31 -8.72 -0.45
C THR A 5 2.34 -9.92 -0.42
N GLU A 6 2.77 -11.14 -0.78
CA GLU A 6 1.88 -12.32 -0.81
C GLU A 6 1.48 -12.75 0.61
N LEU A 7 2.45 -12.82 1.53
CA LEU A 7 2.20 -13.13 2.94
C LEU A 7 1.28 -12.08 3.58
N LEU A 8 1.53 -10.79 3.30
CA LEU A 8 0.66 -9.71 3.77
C LEU A 8 -0.76 -9.83 3.18
N SER A 9 -0.90 -10.27 1.93
CA SER A 9 -2.20 -10.49 1.30
C SER A 9 -2.99 -11.61 1.99
N GLU A 10 -2.33 -12.71 2.34
CA GLU A 10 -2.92 -13.82 3.10
C GLU A 10 -3.35 -13.37 4.50
N ILE A 11 -2.50 -12.64 5.22
CA ILE A 11 -2.79 -12.11 6.55
C ILE A 11 -4.01 -11.18 6.52
N LEU A 12 -4.13 -10.34 5.48
CA LEU A 12 -5.22 -9.38 5.34
C LEU A 12 -6.49 -9.96 4.70
N GLU A 13 -6.53 -11.25 4.38
CA GLU A 13 -7.69 -11.89 3.77
C GLU A 13 -8.99 -11.76 4.62
N PRO A 14 -8.96 -11.94 5.95
CA PRO A 14 -10.14 -11.69 6.79
C PRO A 14 -10.65 -10.24 6.71
N VAL A 15 -9.75 -9.26 6.56
CA VAL A 15 -10.11 -7.85 6.41
C VAL A 15 -10.87 -7.64 5.11
N GLY A 16 -10.42 -8.26 4.01
CA GLY A 16 -11.13 -8.19 2.73
C GLY A 16 -12.57 -8.71 2.82
N ARG A 17 -12.80 -9.80 3.57
CA ARG A 17 -14.14 -10.38 3.75
C ARG A 17 -15.09 -9.55 4.61
N CYS A 18 -14.57 -8.66 5.46
CA CYS A 18 -15.39 -7.81 6.33
C CYS A 18 -15.66 -6.41 5.75
N LEU A 19 -15.17 -6.10 4.54
CA LEU A 19 -15.41 -4.81 3.90
C LEU A 19 -16.88 -4.67 3.46
N THR A 20 -17.44 -3.50 3.72
CA THR A 20 -18.68 -3.05 3.05
C THR A 20 -18.35 -2.33 1.74
N VAL A 21 -19.37 -2.10 0.91
CA VAL A 21 -19.22 -1.33 -0.34
C VAL A 21 -18.76 0.10 -0.06
N GLU A 22 -19.27 0.73 1.00
CA GLU A 22 -18.87 2.08 1.43
C GLU A 22 -17.39 2.10 1.85
N ALA A 23 -16.98 1.18 2.73
CA ALA A 23 -15.59 1.08 3.17
C ALA A 23 -14.64 0.79 2.01
N ALA A 24 -15.06 -0.04 1.04
CA ALA A 24 -14.27 -0.30 -0.16
C ALA A 24 -14.07 0.97 -1.01
N ARG A 25 -15.09 1.81 -1.17
CA ARG A 25 -14.95 3.10 -1.89
C ARG A 25 -14.00 4.06 -1.18
N GLU A 26 -14.09 4.18 0.14
CA GLU A 26 -13.19 5.01 0.94
C GLU A 26 -11.73 4.51 0.85
N LEU A 27 -11.51 3.19 0.90
CA LEU A 27 -10.19 2.61 0.71
C LEU A 27 -9.56 2.94 -0.65
N LEU A 28 -10.37 3.00 -1.72
CA LEU A 28 -9.88 3.41 -3.04
C LEU A 28 -9.53 4.89 -3.12
N ALA A 29 -10.08 5.73 -2.25
CA ALA A 29 -9.75 7.14 -2.14
C ALA A 29 -8.47 7.40 -1.32
N VAL A 30 -8.01 6.43 -0.52
CA VAL A 30 -6.78 6.56 0.27
C VAL A 30 -5.58 6.86 -0.63
N ARG A 31 -4.94 7.99 -0.37
CA ARG A 31 -3.67 8.40 -0.97
C ARG A 31 -2.76 8.96 0.10
N ALA A 32 -1.46 8.72 -0.06
CA ALA A 32 -0.46 9.35 0.79
C ALA A 32 -0.54 10.88 0.63
N PRO A 33 -0.40 11.65 1.72
CA PRO A 33 -0.28 13.11 1.65
C PRO A 33 0.86 13.54 0.72
N GLU A 34 0.76 14.73 0.14
CA GLU A 34 1.77 15.26 -0.79
C GLU A 34 3.17 15.25 -0.20
N SER A 35 3.31 15.66 1.07
CA SER A 35 4.59 15.63 1.80
C SER A 35 5.22 14.23 1.86
N VAL A 36 4.42 13.18 2.03
CA VAL A 36 4.91 11.80 2.04
C VAL A 36 5.32 11.35 0.63
N GLN A 37 4.56 11.76 -0.40
CA GLN A 37 4.92 11.46 -1.78
C GLN A 37 6.22 12.14 -2.20
N GLU A 38 6.42 13.40 -1.81
CA GLU A 38 7.66 14.14 -2.04
C GLU A 38 8.85 13.47 -1.36
N ARG A 39 8.67 13.06 -0.09
CA ARG A 39 9.70 12.34 0.65
C ARG A 39 10.06 11.00 0.00
N MET A 40 9.08 10.24 -0.48
CA MET A 40 9.35 9.01 -1.25
C MET A 40 10.12 9.28 -2.54
N ARG A 41 9.83 10.38 -3.26
CA ARG A 41 10.59 10.77 -4.46
C ARG A 41 12.03 11.14 -4.12
N GLU A 42 12.23 11.89 -3.03
CA GLU A 42 13.56 12.24 -2.52
C GLU A 42 14.38 10.98 -2.21
N PHE A 43 13.80 10.03 -1.48
CA PHE A 43 14.47 8.77 -1.16
C PHE A 43 14.75 7.91 -2.39
N ALA A 44 13.83 7.87 -3.36
CA ALA A 44 14.08 7.18 -4.63
C ALA A 44 15.31 7.78 -5.35
N MET A 45 15.41 9.11 -5.42
CA MET A 45 16.56 9.80 -6.01
C MET A 45 17.87 9.51 -5.26
N LYS A 46 17.87 9.64 -3.92
CA LYS A 46 19.04 9.34 -3.08
C LYS A 46 19.46 7.88 -3.17
N SER A 47 18.50 6.95 -3.24
CA SER A 47 18.76 5.53 -3.42
C SER A 47 19.43 5.25 -4.76
N THR A 48 18.99 5.87 -5.85
CA THR A 48 19.64 5.75 -7.16
C THR A 48 21.03 6.38 -7.17
N ALA A 49 21.21 7.50 -6.48
CA ALA A 49 22.51 8.17 -6.34
C ALA A 49 23.48 7.45 -5.38
N GLY A 50 23.00 6.46 -4.62
CA GLY A 50 23.81 5.77 -3.60
C GLY A 50 24.11 6.63 -2.36
N THR A 51 23.32 7.68 -2.12
CA THR A 51 23.53 8.67 -1.05
C THR A 51 22.53 8.55 0.10
N LEU A 52 21.70 7.50 0.10
CA LEU A 52 20.74 7.23 1.16
C LEU A 52 21.47 6.80 2.43
N THR A 53 21.29 7.55 3.52
CA THR A 53 21.79 7.18 4.84
C THR A 53 21.00 6.00 5.43
N ASP A 54 21.51 5.38 6.49
CA ASP A 54 20.84 4.25 7.14
C ASP A 54 19.52 4.66 7.80
N ASP A 55 19.46 5.84 8.41
CA ASP A 55 18.23 6.39 9.00
C ASP A 55 17.17 6.66 7.92
N GLU A 56 17.58 7.26 6.80
CA GLU A 56 16.69 7.50 5.65
C GLU A 56 16.24 6.20 5.00
N ARG A 57 17.07 5.15 4.99
CA ARG A 57 16.70 3.82 4.53
C ARG A 57 15.61 3.22 5.40
N ALA A 58 15.75 3.30 6.71
CA ALA A 58 14.75 2.80 7.64
C ALA A 58 13.41 3.54 7.49
N GLU A 59 13.44 4.86 7.29
CA GLU A 59 12.25 5.65 6.99
C GLU A 59 11.64 5.23 5.65
N TYR A 60 12.46 5.10 4.61
CA TYR A 60 11.99 4.73 3.28
C TYR A 60 11.36 3.33 3.24
N ASP A 61 11.99 2.35 3.88
CA ASP A 61 11.48 0.98 3.98
C ASP A 61 10.14 0.93 4.75
N SER A 62 9.99 1.78 5.77
CA SER A 62 8.73 1.93 6.51
C SER A 62 7.62 2.51 5.63
N LEU A 63 7.92 3.54 4.82
CA LEU A 63 6.97 4.14 3.87
C LEU A 63 6.56 3.15 2.76
N VAL A 64 7.52 2.40 2.22
CA VAL A 64 7.25 1.34 1.23
C VAL A 64 6.37 0.25 1.84
N SER A 65 6.64 -0.16 3.07
CA SER A 65 5.85 -1.18 3.77
C SER A 65 4.41 -0.72 4.00
N ALA A 66 4.21 0.52 4.45
CA ALA A 66 2.88 1.11 4.59
C ALA A 66 2.14 1.19 3.24
N GLY A 67 2.84 1.59 2.18
CA GLY A 67 2.29 1.62 0.81
C GLY A 67 1.83 0.25 0.32
N ASN A 68 2.58 -0.81 0.62
CA ASN A 68 2.20 -2.18 0.28
C ASN A 68 0.91 -2.62 0.98
N VAL A 69 0.74 -2.29 2.27
CA VAL A 69 -0.49 -2.60 3.01
C VAL A 69 -1.69 -1.88 2.37
N VAL A 70 -1.56 -0.58 2.08
CA VAL A 70 -2.61 0.19 1.41
C VAL A 70 -2.96 -0.41 0.05
N ALA A 71 -1.95 -0.78 -0.76
CA ALA A 71 -2.15 -1.38 -2.07
C ALA A 71 -2.92 -2.71 -2.01
N ILE A 72 -2.61 -3.56 -1.01
CA ILE A 72 -3.33 -4.83 -0.79
C ILE A 72 -4.79 -4.56 -0.41
N LEU A 73 -5.04 -3.63 0.52
CA LEU A 73 -6.40 -3.27 0.93
C LEU A 73 -7.20 -2.71 -0.26
N GLN A 74 -6.59 -1.86 -1.08
CA GLN A 74 -7.21 -1.37 -2.31
C GLN A 74 -7.49 -2.49 -3.32
N ALA A 75 -6.59 -3.47 -3.47
CA ALA A 75 -6.83 -4.61 -4.35
C ALA A 75 -8.05 -5.44 -3.89
N LYS A 76 -8.18 -5.68 -2.57
CA LYS A 76 -9.34 -6.38 -2.00
C LYS A 76 -10.63 -5.55 -2.16
N ALA A 77 -10.56 -4.23 -1.97
CA ALA A 77 -11.69 -3.33 -2.22
C ALA A 77 -12.17 -3.37 -3.68
N ARG A 78 -11.24 -3.34 -4.66
CA ARG A 78 -11.58 -3.48 -6.10
C ARG A 78 -12.28 -4.80 -6.38
N ARG A 79 -11.78 -5.90 -5.80
CA ARG A 79 -12.39 -7.23 -5.95
C ARG A 79 -13.81 -7.29 -5.42
N LEU A 80 -14.07 -6.69 -4.24
CA LEU A 80 -15.44 -6.63 -3.71
C LEU A 80 -16.36 -5.87 -4.66
N LEU A 81 -15.93 -4.68 -5.11
CA LEU A 81 -16.77 -3.83 -5.98
C LEU A 81 -17.02 -4.44 -7.36
N SER A 82 -16.08 -5.22 -7.91
CA SER A 82 -16.32 -5.95 -9.16
C SER A 82 -17.34 -7.06 -8.97
N GLN A 83 -17.29 -7.79 -7.86
CA GLN A 83 -18.24 -8.86 -7.54
C GLN A 83 -19.64 -8.32 -7.22
N SER A 84 -19.74 -7.14 -6.58
CA SER A 84 -21.03 -6.50 -6.28
C SER A 84 -21.67 -5.82 -7.49
N SER A 85 -20.92 -5.54 -8.56
CA SER A 85 -21.46 -4.95 -9.80
C SER A 85 -21.98 -6.00 -10.79
N GLU A 86 -21.67 -7.28 -10.58
CA GLU A 86 -22.12 -8.42 -11.40
C GLU A 86 -23.33 -9.16 -10.80
N ALA A 87 -23.82 -8.71 -9.64
CA ALA A 87 -25.00 -9.22 -8.93
C ALA A 87 -26.17 -8.24 -9.02
#